data_AF-A0A7C7E9I5-F1
#
_entry.id   AF-A0A7C7E9I5-F1
#
_cell.length_a   1.000
_cell.length_b   1.000
_cell.length_c   1.000
_cell.angle_alpha   90.00
_cell.angle_beta   90.00
_cell.angle_gamma   90.00
#
_symmetry.space_group_name_H-M   'P 1'
#
loop_
_entity.id
_entity.type
_entity.pdbx_description
1 polymer ?
#
loop_
_entity_poly.entity_id
_entity_poly.type
_entity_poly.pdbx_seq_one_letter_code
_entity_poly.pdbx_strand_id
1 'polypeptide(L)'
;MWRRLMKIRKTNRLLPLLLVMTMVLSLMVLIANPKVYADSEESGKNVDDTITVCVSMEKFTLGQGYIVEPTLVKVKEGTLASVVITDLLKARYPDIPQPWRMTGSLDNSFYLSAVYNPDSGKPSIPQFILDHAKVDIDRCTEDWLGEFDYYSMSGWMYCVNGKFPNVGAAAWPMKDGEVMRWQFTIYGYGADLGADNKEWGTPDITTVGNKDKLLWKVAKCNALYDRALLEENEYYVEALRVLQDLEVSQEKVDAALTALKQNAPSPTKSAKTAKDAEHKDPVEVAFEDTAAYIHKTVAEPQVSSVGGEWAVLGLARSGYQVPERYYQDYYSRVESYVKAKEGNLHDKKYTEYSRLIVALTSIGKDPRNVAGYDLLKPLGDYDKTIWQGLNGPIWALIALDSGNYPMPQNPEAKTQATREMYMNSILECQLPDGGFSLFGGTAVASSGDNVSDPDITGMALQALAKYKDREDVAKVIDEALTCMSKKQDDKGGYSSWETANSESVVQIIVALTELGIPLNDSRFVKNGNTLLDNLMRFYQPGKGFSHTQGGDGSDMMATEQAFYGLVAARRARDGKSSLYRMEDAIKVADLEEDAIKAGEGLKNKHPDVKAQPIVHFEKTFEDT
;
A
#
# COMPACT_ATOMS: atom_id res chain seq x y z
N MET A 1 -78.37 -32.98 -34.89
CA MET A 1 -78.62 -32.09 -36.04
C MET A 1 -77.44 -31.16 -36.14
N TRP A 2 -76.53 -31.40 -37.10
CA TRP A 2 -76.54 -30.72 -38.40
C TRP A 2 -76.46 -29.21 -38.26
N ARG A 3 -75.60 -28.48 -38.94
CA ARG A 3 -74.39 -28.66 -39.76
C ARG A 3 -74.00 -27.17 -39.95
N ARG A 4 -72.73 -26.79 -39.81
CA ARG A 4 -71.83 -26.62 -40.97
C ARG A 4 -72.41 -25.54 -41.91
N LEU A 5 -71.65 -24.54 -42.29
CA LEU A 5 -70.82 -24.62 -43.48
C LEU A 5 -70.21 -23.22 -43.72
N MET A 6 -69.05 -22.97 -44.30
CA MET A 6 -67.97 -23.74 -44.94
C MET A 6 -67.30 -22.66 -45.82
N LYS A 7 -65.99 -22.60 -45.95
CA LYS A 7 -65.23 -23.04 -47.16
C LYS A 7 -64.00 -22.13 -47.21
N ILE A 8 -62.79 -22.48 -47.66
CA ILE A 8 -62.20 -23.67 -48.31
C ILE A 8 -60.68 -23.33 -48.33
N ARG A 9 -59.79 -24.22 -47.86
CA ARG A 9 -58.94 -25.18 -48.65
C ARG A 9 -57.88 -24.45 -49.51
N LYS A 10 -56.62 -24.90 -49.64
CA LYS A 10 -56.04 -26.26 -49.66
C LYS A 10 -54.49 -26.13 -49.72
N THR A 11 -53.69 -26.79 -48.87
CA THR A 11 -52.90 -28.06 -49.09
C THR A 11 -51.77 -28.00 -50.14
N ASN A 12 -50.65 -28.74 -50.12
CA ASN A 12 -49.87 -29.67 -49.24
C ASN A 12 -48.56 -29.93 -50.07
N ARG A 13 -47.38 -30.29 -49.54
CA ARG A 13 -46.98 -31.68 -49.18
C ARG A 13 -45.46 -31.78 -48.82
N LEU A 14 -45.17 -32.55 -47.75
CA LEU A 14 -44.01 -33.49 -47.46
C LEU A 14 -42.60 -32.85 -47.32
N LEU A 15 -41.66 -33.16 -46.40
CA LEU A 15 -41.38 -34.17 -45.34
C LEU A 15 -40.23 -33.58 -44.41
N PRO A 16 -39.60 -34.25 -43.40
CA PRO A 16 -39.45 -33.77 -42.01
C PRO A 16 -38.02 -33.94 -41.37
N LEU A 17 -37.93 -33.87 -40.02
CA LEU A 17 -36.89 -34.31 -39.02
C LEU A 17 -36.38 -33.17 -38.09
N LEU A 18 -36.67 -33.22 -36.77
CA LEU A 18 -35.80 -33.64 -35.62
C LEU A 18 -34.64 -32.63 -35.33
N LEU A 19 -34.31 -32.18 -34.11
CA LEU A 19 -34.18 -32.88 -32.83
C LEU A 19 -34.01 -31.86 -31.67
N VAL A 20 -34.48 -32.20 -30.46
CA VAL A 20 -34.23 -31.57 -29.15
C VAL A 20 -33.31 -32.51 -28.37
N MET A 21 -32.17 -32.06 -27.81
CA MET A 21 -31.58 -32.64 -26.58
C MET A 21 -30.29 -31.93 -26.08
N THR A 22 -30.34 -31.46 -24.84
CA THR A 22 -29.35 -31.62 -23.74
C THR A 22 -27.85 -31.74 -24.07
N MET A 23 -27.05 -30.81 -23.54
CA MET A 23 -25.64 -31.04 -23.22
C MET A 23 -25.51 -31.43 -21.73
N VAL A 24 -25.65 -32.73 -21.49
CA VAL A 24 -24.97 -33.43 -20.39
C VAL A 24 -23.75 -34.07 -21.03
N LEU A 25 -22.54 -33.65 -20.65
CA LEU A 25 -21.32 -34.41 -20.91
C LEU A 25 -20.72 -34.87 -19.58
N SER A 26 -21.00 -36.13 -19.27
CA SER A 26 -20.02 -37.13 -18.83
C SER A 26 -19.21 -36.86 -17.56
N LEU A 27 -19.85 -37.08 -16.41
CA LEU A 27 -19.19 -37.72 -15.27
C LEU A 27 -18.80 -39.16 -15.70
N MET A 28 -17.51 -39.40 -15.94
CA MET A 28 -16.92 -40.71 -15.64
C MET A 28 -16.30 -40.60 -14.24
N VAL A 29 -17.03 -41.11 -13.26
CA VAL A 29 -16.50 -41.42 -11.93
C VAL A 29 -15.54 -42.61 -12.09
N LEU A 30 -14.23 -42.34 -12.07
CA LEU A 30 -13.29 -43.32 -11.56
C LEU A 30 -13.30 -43.16 -10.04
N ILE A 31 -13.93 -44.13 -9.37
CA ILE A 31 -13.80 -44.32 -7.93
C ILE A 31 -12.35 -44.73 -7.68
N ALA A 32 -11.56 -43.84 -7.10
CA ALA A 32 -10.37 -44.19 -6.33
C ALA A 32 -10.55 -43.62 -4.92
N ASN A 33 -10.54 -44.52 -3.94
CA ASN A 33 -10.88 -44.35 -2.54
C ASN A 33 -10.22 -43.15 -1.83
N PRO A 34 -10.86 -42.60 -0.77
CA PRO A 34 -10.19 -41.73 0.17
C PRO A 34 -9.20 -42.55 0.98
N LYS A 35 -7.91 -42.36 0.74
CA LYS A 35 -6.87 -42.86 1.65
C LYS A 35 -6.50 -41.76 2.62
N VAL A 36 -6.97 -41.95 3.84
CA VAL A 36 -6.31 -41.52 5.07
C VAL A 36 -4.84 -41.95 5.02
N TYR A 37 -3.93 -41.00 5.20
CA TYR A 37 -2.57 -41.15 5.73
C TYR A 37 -2.34 -39.86 6.53
N ALA A 38 -2.36 -39.86 7.87
CA ALA A 38 -1.37 -40.40 8.79
C ALA A 38 0.02 -39.80 8.56
N ASP A 39 0.51 -39.13 9.61
CA ASP A 39 1.84 -38.50 9.76
C ASP A 39 2.98 -39.27 9.11
N SER A 40 3.83 -38.51 8.43
CA SER A 40 5.28 -38.77 8.40
C SER A 40 6.01 -37.46 8.12
N GLU A 41 6.82 -37.03 9.08
CA GLU A 41 7.92 -36.08 8.88
C GLU A 41 8.84 -36.56 7.75
N GLU A 42 9.14 -35.70 6.77
CA GLU A 42 10.49 -35.20 6.49
C GLU A 42 10.60 -34.46 5.13
N SER A 43 11.46 -33.44 5.15
CA SER A 43 12.19 -32.82 4.03
C SER A 43 11.52 -31.66 3.27
N GLY A 44 12.17 -30.51 3.34
CA GLY A 44 11.61 -29.21 2.98
C GLY A 44 11.48 -28.91 1.49
N LYS A 45 10.52 -28.01 1.23
CA LYS A 45 10.43 -27.08 0.09
C LYS A 45 9.50 -25.94 0.52
N ASN A 46 10.06 -24.82 0.98
CA ASN A 46 9.33 -23.54 0.90
C ASN A 46 9.52 -23.04 -0.52
N VAL A 47 8.55 -23.29 -1.39
CA VAL A 47 8.48 -22.65 -2.70
C VAL A 47 7.29 -21.70 -2.61
N ASP A 48 7.55 -20.41 -2.83
CA ASP A 48 6.51 -19.40 -2.97
C ASP A 48 5.72 -19.71 -4.27
N ASP A 49 4.52 -20.28 -4.14
CA ASP A 49 3.66 -20.67 -5.28
C ASP A 49 3.02 -19.44 -5.99
N THR A 50 3.72 -18.30 -6.04
CA THR A 50 3.24 -17.07 -6.69
C THR A 50 3.71 -17.01 -8.14
N ILE A 51 2.75 -16.82 -9.05
CA ILE A 51 2.98 -16.63 -10.48
C ILE A 51 2.68 -15.19 -10.89
N THR A 52 3.30 -14.72 -11.97
CA THR A 52 3.02 -13.44 -12.61
C THR A 52 2.39 -13.67 -13.99
N VAL A 53 1.29 -12.98 -14.26
CA VAL A 53 0.60 -12.98 -15.56
C VAL A 53 0.44 -11.56 -16.08
N CYS A 54 0.35 -11.40 -17.40
CA CYS A 54 0.03 -10.12 -18.02
C CYS A 54 -1.45 -10.10 -18.39
N VAL A 55 -2.19 -9.09 -17.93
CA VAL A 55 -3.64 -8.99 -18.17
C VAL A 55 -3.99 -7.66 -18.84
N SER A 56 -4.87 -7.69 -19.83
CA SER A 56 -5.50 -6.49 -20.44
C SER A 56 -7.00 -6.69 -20.64
N MET A 57 -7.73 -5.58 -20.72
CA MET A 57 -9.14 -5.55 -21.11
C MET A 57 -9.40 -4.42 -22.11
N GLU A 58 -10.00 -4.76 -23.24
CA GLU A 58 -9.83 -4.04 -24.51
C GLU A 58 -11.17 -3.80 -25.23
N LYS A 59 -11.39 -2.57 -25.71
CA LYS A 59 -12.56 -2.12 -26.47
C LYS A 59 -12.15 -1.62 -27.87
N PHE A 60 -11.19 -2.30 -28.51
CA PHE A 60 -10.59 -1.82 -29.76
C PHE A 60 -11.50 -1.94 -30.97
N THR A 61 -12.38 -2.95 -31.01
CA THR A 61 -13.42 -3.09 -32.04
C THR A 61 -14.38 -1.89 -32.05
N LEU A 62 -14.51 -1.20 -30.91
CA LEU A 62 -15.28 0.02 -30.75
C LEU A 62 -14.43 1.30 -30.89
N GLY A 63 -13.11 1.19 -31.05
CA GLY A 63 -12.19 2.33 -31.06
C GLY A 63 -12.08 3.07 -29.72
N GLN A 64 -12.40 2.41 -28.60
CA GLN A 64 -12.50 3.04 -27.27
C GLN A 64 -11.33 2.70 -26.32
N GLY A 65 -10.23 2.14 -26.84
CA GLY A 65 -9.04 1.85 -26.05
C GLY A 65 -9.21 0.77 -24.97
N TYR A 66 -8.52 0.93 -23.86
CA TYR A 66 -8.47 -0.05 -22.76
C TYR A 66 -9.47 0.27 -21.64
N ILE A 67 -10.06 -0.76 -21.03
CA ILE A 67 -10.60 -0.69 -19.65
C ILE A 67 -9.46 -0.98 -18.66
N VAL A 68 -8.66 -2.01 -18.94
CA VAL A 68 -7.46 -2.36 -18.19
C VAL A 68 -6.31 -2.37 -19.17
N GLU A 69 -5.41 -1.40 -19.06
CA GLU A 69 -4.16 -1.39 -19.82
C GLU A 69 -3.29 -2.61 -19.47
N PRO A 70 -2.31 -3.00 -20.31
CA PRO A 70 -1.47 -4.16 -20.02
C PRO A 70 -0.85 -4.05 -18.63
N THR A 71 -1.17 -4.98 -17.75
CA THR A 71 -0.84 -4.94 -16.32
C THR A 71 -0.25 -6.28 -15.88
N LEU A 72 0.85 -6.24 -15.13
CA LEU A 72 1.39 -7.45 -14.49
C LEU A 72 0.63 -7.72 -13.20
N VAL A 73 0.07 -8.92 -13.08
CA VAL A 73 -0.71 -9.37 -11.92
C VAL A 73 0.00 -10.55 -11.27
N LYS A 74 0.26 -10.45 -9.97
CA LYS A 74 0.80 -11.55 -9.16
C LYS A 74 -0.35 -12.28 -8.47
N VAL A 75 -0.45 -13.58 -8.70
CA VAL A 75 -1.49 -14.44 -8.13
C VAL A 75 -0.89 -15.78 -7.72
N LYS A 76 -1.59 -16.56 -6.89
CA LYS A 76 -1.14 -17.94 -6.60
C LYS A 76 -1.25 -18.80 -7.86
N GLU A 77 -0.34 -19.74 -8.02
CA GLU A 77 -0.42 -20.75 -9.08
C GLU A 77 -1.78 -21.45 -9.01
N GLY A 78 -2.42 -21.61 -10.18
CA GLY A 78 -3.75 -22.19 -10.26
C GLY A 78 -4.90 -21.23 -9.99
N THR A 79 -4.65 -19.95 -9.68
CA THR A 79 -5.71 -18.93 -9.61
C THR A 79 -6.47 -18.88 -10.94
N LEU A 80 -7.80 -18.93 -10.87
CA LEU A 80 -8.66 -19.00 -12.05
C LEU A 80 -8.69 -17.67 -12.78
N ALA A 81 -8.75 -17.73 -14.12
CA ALA A 81 -8.75 -16.55 -14.96
C ALA A 81 -9.97 -15.62 -14.73
N SER A 82 -11.09 -16.18 -14.31
CA SER A 82 -12.28 -15.47 -13.80
C SER A 82 -11.99 -14.63 -12.55
N VAL A 83 -11.24 -15.17 -11.59
CA VAL A 83 -10.86 -14.46 -10.35
C VAL A 83 -9.94 -13.29 -10.70
N VAL A 84 -8.91 -13.55 -11.52
CA VAL A 84 -7.92 -12.54 -11.92
C VAL A 84 -8.59 -11.29 -12.51
N ILE A 85 -9.51 -11.45 -13.46
CA ILE A 85 -10.17 -10.30 -14.10
C ILE A 85 -11.14 -9.58 -13.17
N THR A 86 -11.90 -10.31 -12.35
CA THR A 86 -12.90 -9.67 -11.47
C THR A 86 -12.22 -8.88 -10.36
N ASP A 87 -11.06 -9.30 -9.87
CA ASP A 87 -10.29 -8.53 -8.90
C ASP A 87 -9.68 -7.27 -9.51
N LEU A 88 -9.22 -7.31 -10.76
CA LEU A 88 -8.79 -6.11 -11.49
C LEU A 88 -9.96 -5.11 -11.68
N LEU A 89 -11.15 -5.61 -12.00
CA LEU A 89 -12.34 -4.75 -12.16
C LEU A 89 -12.78 -4.13 -10.83
N LYS A 90 -12.75 -4.87 -9.71
CA LYS A 90 -12.98 -4.30 -8.36
C LYS A 90 -11.98 -3.21 -8.03
N ALA A 91 -10.69 -3.46 -8.29
CA ALA A 91 -9.64 -2.49 -8.02
C ALA A 91 -9.81 -1.21 -8.85
N ARG A 92 -10.31 -1.33 -10.08
CA ARG A 92 -10.60 -0.17 -10.95
C ARG A 92 -11.82 0.63 -10.49
N TYR A 93 -12.85 -0.04 -9.99
CA TYR A 93 -14.13 0.57 -9.61
C TYR A 93 -14.50 0.24 -8.15
N PRO A 94 -13.78 0.78 -7.16
CA PRO A 94 -13.96 0.41 -5.75
C PRO A 94 -15.34 0.75 -5.20
N ASP A 95 -16.00 1.78 -5.75
CA ASP A 95 -17.32 2.24 -5.32
C ASP A 95 -18.48 1.46 -5.95
N ILE A 96 -18.18 0.55 -6.90
CA ILE A 96 -19.17 -0.28 -7.56
C ILE A 96 -19.09 -1.68 -6.94
N PRO A 97 -20.11 -2.17 -6.22
CA PRO A 97 -20.03 -3.45 -5.51
C PRO A 97 -19.69 -4.66 -6.39
N GLN A 98 -20.14 -4.64 -7.64
CA GLN A 98 -19.85 -5.67 -8.63
C GLN A 98 -19.74 -5.05 -10.02
N PRO A 99 -18.58 -4.54 -10.44
CA PRO A 99 -18.39 -3.84 -11.73
C PRO A 99 -18.36 -4.78 -12.95
N TRP A 100 -18.98 -5.95 -12.83
CA TRP A 100 -19.15 -6.92 -13.90
C TRP A 100 -20.49 -7.64 -13.73
N ARG A 101 -20.99 -8.21 -14.82
CA ARG A 101 -22.08 -9.18 -14.82
C ARG A 101 -21.55 -10.48 -15.39
N MET A 102 -22.08 -11.59 -14.88
CA MET A 102 -21.66 -12.91 -15.33
C MET A 102 -22.84 -13.87 -15.37
N THR A 103 -22.71 -14.90 -16.20
CA THR A 103 -23.42 -16.17 -15.99
C THR A 103 -22.48 -17.17 -15.32
N GLY A 104 -23.05 -18.13 -14.59
CA GLY A 104 -22.26 -19.08 -13.79
C GLY A 104 -21.75 -18.45 -12.48
N SER A 105 -20.57 -18.88 -12.04
CA SER A 105 -19.86 -18.38 -10.85
C SER A 105 -18.36 -18.27 -11.12
N LEU A 106 -17.62 -17.63 -10.22
CA LEU A 106 -16.16 -17.45 -10.37
C LEU A 106 -15.40 -18.79 -10.49
N ASP A 107 -15.94 -19.86 -9.93
CA ASP A 107 -15.34 -21.20 -9.89
C ASP A 107 -16.05 -22.23 -10.79
N ASN A 108 -17.14 -21.85 -11.46
CA ASN A 108 -17.85 -22.75 -12.36
C ASN A 108 -18.56 -22.01 -13.50
N SER A 109 -18.26 -22.41 -14.74
CA SER A 109 -18.99 -21.95 -15.93
C SER A 109 -19.06 -20.42 -16.10
N PHE A 110 -18.03 -19.70 -15.65
CA PHE A 110 -17.96 -18.23 -15.73
C PHE A 110 -17.96 -17.76 -17.18
N TYR A 111 -18.93 -16.92 -17.52
CA TYR A 111 -18.93 -16.07 -18.71
C TYR A 111 -19.17 -14.62 -18.31
N LEU A 112 -18.35 -13.71 -18.81
CA LEU A 112 -18.45 -12.28 -18.54
C LEU A 112 -19.49 -11.65 -19.47
N SER A 113 -20.72 -11.49 -19.00
CA SER A 113 -21.81 -10.97 -19.84
C SER A 113 -21.81 -9.45 -19.95
N ALA A 114 -21.28 -8.72 -18.97
CA ALA A 114 -21.11 -7.27 -19.07
C ALA A 114 -20.03 -6.73 -18.13
N VAL A 115 -19.53 -5.53 -18.42
CA VAL A 115 -18.58 -4.79 -17.59
C VAL A 115 -19.11 -3.37 -17.36
N TYR A 116 -18.95 -2.85 -16.14
CA TYR A 116 -19.26 -1.47 -15.84
C TYR A 116 -18.33 -0.54 -16.63
N ASN A 117 -18.92 0.28 -17.49
CA ASN A 117 -18.26 1.20 -18.40
C ASN A 117 -19.15 2.45 -18.59
N PRO A 118 -19.15 3.36 -17.60
CA PRO A 118 -19.91 4.61 -17.68
C PRO A 118 -19.38 5.54 -18.78
N ASP A 119 -18.07 5.47 -19.06
CA ASP A 119 -17.42 6.22 -20.12
C ASP A 119 -17.72 5.59 -21.49
N SER A 120 -18.84 5.98 -22.10
CA SER A 120 -19.19 5.63 -23.48
C SER A 120 -18.98 6.83 -24.40
N GLY A 121 -17.82 6.87 -25.05
CA GLY A 121 -17.64 7.69 -26.25
C GLY A 121 -18.42 7.09 -27.43
N LYS A 122 -18.60 7.87 -28.49
CA LYS A 122 -19.17 7.34 -29.74
C LYS A 122 -18.23 6.25 -30.30
N PRO A 123 -18.72 5.05 -30.65
CA PRO A 123 -17.87 4.00 -31.18
C PRO A 123 -17.30 4.40 -32.56
N SER A 124 -16.04 4.07 -32.79
CA SER A 124 -15.33 4.21 -34.07
C SER A 124 -14.93 2.81 -34.55
N ILE A 125 -15.89 2.12 -35.16
CA ILE A 125 -15.74 0.71 -35.54
C ILE A 125 -14.93 0.60 -36.85
N PRO A 126 -13.90 -0.25 -36.91
CA PRO A 126 -13.12 -0.50 -38.13
C PRO A 126 -13.97 -0.98 -39.31
N GLN A 127 -13.61 -0.53 -40.52
CA GLN A 127 -14.38 -0.83 -41.73
C GLN A 127 -14.50 -2.34 -42.02
N PHE A 128 -13.45 -3.13 -41.79
CA PHE A 128 -13.48 -4.58 -42.04
C PHE A 128 -14.54 -5.31 -41.20
N ILE A 129 -14.92 -4.75 -40.04
CA ILE A 129 -16.02 -5.25 -39.20
C ILE A 129 -17.37 -4.79 -39.77
N LEU A 130 -17.48 -3.53 -40.17
CA LEU A 130 -18.69 -2.95 -40.77
C LEU A 130 -19.08 -3.63 -42.10
N ASP A 131 -18.11 -4.19 -42.82
CA ASP A 131 -18.36 -4.98 -44.04
C ASP A 131 -19.11 -6.29 -43.76
N HIS A 132 -19.10 -6.76 -42.51
CA HIS A 132 -19.71 -8.02 -42.07
C HIS A 132 -20.90 -7.83 -41.11
N ALA A 133 -20.91 -6.75 -40.32
CA ALA A 133 -21.89 -6.49 -39.28
C ALA A 133 -22.69 -5.20 -39.55
N LYS A 134 -24.02 -5.29 -39.42
CA LYS A 134 -24.90 -4.12 -39.40
C LYS A 134 -25.00 -3.61 -37.97
N VAL A 135 -24.06 -2.76 -37.60
CA VAL A 135 -23.89 -2.29 -36.23
C VAL A 135 -24.86 -1.15 -35.90
N ASP A 136 -25.53 -1.26 -34.76
CA ASP A 136 -26.29 -0.17 -34.14
C ASP A 136 -25.35 0.89 -33.57
N ILE A 137 -25.76 2.16 -33.60
CA ILE A 137 -24.91 3.29 -33.14
C ILE A 137 -25.03 3.48 -31.62
N ASP A 138 -26.13 3.02 -31.03
CA ASP A 138 -26.45 3.19 -29.62
C ASP A 138 -26.34 1.87 -28.85
N ARG A 139 -25.73 1.92 -27.67
CA ARG A 139 -25.72 0.80 -26.71
C ARG A 139 -27.12 0.56 -26.15
N CYS A 140 -27.44 -0.69 -25.84
CA CYS A 140 -28.75 -1.07 -25.31
C CYS A 140 -28.84 -0.82 -23.79
N THR A 141 -27.70 -0.74 -23.10
CA THR A 141 -27.65 -0.58 -21.64
C THR A 141 -26.81 0.62 -21.22
N GLU A 142 -27.39 1.52 -20.43
CA GLU A 142 -26.69 2.67 -19.85
C GLU A 142 -25.62 2.19 -18.87
N ASP A 143 -24.43 2.78 -18.92
CA ASP A 143 -23.24 2.49 -18.09
C ASP A 143 -22.65 1.08 -18.13
N TRP A 144 -23.21 0.17 -18.92
CA TRP A 144 -22.70 -1.18 -19.08
C TRP A 144 -22.30 -1.43 -20.53
N LEU A 145 -21.22 -2.18 -20.71
CA LEU A 145 -20.84 -2.74 -21.99
C LEU A 145 -20.98 -4.26 -21.89
N GLY A 146 -22.00 -4.80 -22.54
CA GLY A 146 -22.37 -6.20 -22.44
C GLY A 146 -22.57 -6.91 -23.76
N GLU A 147 -22.81 -8.21 -23.67
CA GLU A 147 -23.26 -9.02 -24.79
C GLU A 147 -24.48 -8.40 -25.47
N PHE A 148 -24.52 -8.53 -26.80
CA PHE A 148 -25.56 -7.99 -27.67
C PHE A 148 -25.62 -6.45 -27.78
N ASP A 149 -24.71 -5.71 -27.15
CA ASP A 149 -24.55 -4.27 -27.44
C ASP A 149 -23.95 -4.08 -28.83
N TYR A 150 -24.47 -3.12 -29.62
CA TYR A 150 -24.05 -2.77 -30.98
C TYR A 150 -24.36 -3.83 -32.06
N TYR A 151 -24.32 -5.14 -31.77
CA TYR A 151 -24.68 -6.18 -32.73
C TYR A 151 -25.10 -7.48 -32.04
N SER A 152 -25.94 -8.29 -32.68
CA SER A 152 -26.48 -9.52 -32.07
C SER A 152 -25.46 -10.62 -31.79
N MET A 153 -24.21 -10.47 -32.25
CA MET A 153 -23.11 -11.42 -32.01
C MET A 153 -22.00 -10.84 -31.13
N SER A 154 -22.22 -9.64 -30.57
CA SER A 154 -21.21 -8.97 -29.75
C SER A 154 -21.14 -9.54 -28.33
N GLY A 155 -20.00 -9.37 -27.68
CA GLY A 155 -19.80 -9.76 -26.29
C GLY A 155 -18.33 -9.77 -25.87
N TRP A 156 -18.07 -10.20 -24.64
CA TRP A 156 -16.71 -10.32 -24.12
C TRP A 156 -16.12 -11.69 -24.43
N MET A 157 -14.96 -11.68 -25.05
CA MET A 157 -14.13 -12.86 -25.31
C MET A 157 -12.84 -12.77 -24.50
N TYR A 158 -12.29 -13.91 -24.10
CA TYR A 158 -10.94 -13.94 -23.54
C TYR A 158 -10.03 -14.84 -24.37
N CYS A 159 -8.76 -14.46 -24.48
CA CYS A 159 -7.72 -15.32 -25.03
C CYS A 159 -6.54 -15.42 -24.06
N VAL A 160 -5.84 -16.56 -24.09
CA VAL A 160 -4.60 -16.77 -23.36
C VAL A 160 -3.50 -17.11 -24.36
N ASN A 161 -2.41 -16.34 -24.35
CA ASN A 161 -1.29 -16.46 -25.29
C ASN A 161 -1.75 -16.49 -26.77
N GLY A 162 -2.63 -15.55 -27.12
CA GLY A 162 -3.22 -15.41 -28.45
C GLY A 162 -4.23 -16.50 -28.86
N LYS A 163 -4.59 -17.44 -27.97
CA LYS A 163 -5.54 -18.51 -28.27
C LYS A 163 -6.83 -18.33 -27.51
N PHE A 164 -7.97 -18.42 -28.20
CA PHE A 164 -9.30 -18.38 -27.60
C PHE A 164 -9.66 -19.77 -27.05
N PRO A 165 -9.81 -19.94 -25.73
CA PRO A 165 -10.16 -21.24 -25.16
C PRO A 165 -11.63 -21.59 -25.44
N ASN A 166 -11.90 -22.88 -25.63
CA ASN A 166 -13.27 -23.40 -25.76
C ASN A 166 -13.87 -23.81 -24.39
N VAL A 167 -13.54 -23.06 -23.34
CA VAL A 167 -14.01 -23.26 -21.97
C VAL A 167 -14.29 -21.91 -21.33
N GLY A 168 -15.13 -21.87 -20.28
CA GLY A 168 -15.33 -20.65 -19.50
C GLY A 168 -14.10 -20.30 -18.66
N ALA A 169 -13.96 -19.02 -18.26
CA ALA A 169 -12.76 -18.54 -17.56
C ALA A 169 -12.55 -19.16 -16.16
N ALA A 170 -13.60 -19.75 -15.58
CA ALA A 170 -13.52 -20.54 -14.34
C ALA A 170 -12.84 -21.91 -14.52
N ALA A 171 -12.69 -22.39 -15.75
CA ALA A 171 -12.00 -23.65 -16.04
C ALA A 171 -10.53 -23.44 -16.47
N TRP A 172 -10.02 -22.20 -16.39
CA TRP A 172 -8.67 -21.87 -16.76
C TRP A 172 -7.81 -21.48 -15.54
N PRO A 173 -7.06 -22.41 -14.96
CA PRO A 173 -6.04 -22.08 -13.96
C PRO A 173 -4.85 -21.38 -14.65
N MET A 174 -4.57 -20.16 -14.21
CA MET A 174 -3.47 -19.36 -14.78
C MET A 174 -2.10 -19.97 -14.46
N LYS A 175 -1.16 -19.79 -15.38
CA LYS A 175 0.26 -20.19 -15.23
C LYS A 175 1.18 -18.99 -15.37
N ASP A 176 2.36 -19.09 -14.77
CA ASP A 176 3.38 -18.04 -14.87
C ASP A 176 3.74 -17.73 -16.33
N GLY A 177 3.93 -16.45 -16.63
CA GLY A 177 4.28 -16.00 -17.97
C GLY A 177 3.11 -15.88 -18.95
N GLU A 178 1.89 -16.23 -18.57
CA GLU A 178 0.73 -16.18 -19.48
C GLU A 178 0.22 -14.75 -19.72
N VAL A 179 -0.17 -14.47 -20.97
CA VAL A 179 -0.83 -13.24 -21.38
C VAL A 179 -2.32 -13.50 -21.53
N MET A 180 -3.14 -12.94 -20.65
CA MET A 180 -4.60 -12.98 -20.70
C MET A 180 -5.15 -11.67 -21.25
N ARG A 181 -5.97 -11.73 -22.29
CA ARG A 181 -6.63 -10.54 -22.86
C ARG A 181 -8.14 -10.75 -22.87
N TRP A 182 -8.87 -9.81 -22.29
CA TRP A 182 -10.31 -9.68 -22.46
C TRP A 182 -10.61 -8.66 -23.55
N GLN A 183 -11.39 -9.06 -24.55
CA GLN A 183 -11.60 -8.28 -25.76
C GLN A 183 -13.09 -8.25 -26.07
N PHE A 184 -13.63 -7.06 -26.29
CA PHE A 184 -14.99 -6.93 -26.78
C PHE A 184 -15.03 -7.24 -28.29
N THR A 185 -15.80 -8.25 -28.68
CA THR A 185 -16.07 -8.58 -30.09
C THR A 185 -17.41 -7.97 -30.50
N ILE A 186 -17.51 -7.57 -31.77
CA ILE A 186 -18.75 -7.15 -32.41
C ILE A 186 -19.28 -8.28 -33.31
N TYR A 187 -18.42 -8.98 -34.05
CA TYR A 187 -18.84 -9.92 -35.09
C TYR A 187 -18.26 -11.34 -34.94
N GLY A 188 -19.12 -12.32 -35.23
CA GLY A 188 -18.71 -13.71 -35.44
C GLY A 188 -18.11 -14.39 -34.21
N TYR A 189 -18.52 -13.97 -33.00
CA TYR A 189 -18.06 -14.52 -31.72
C TYR A 189 -16.52 -14.51 -31.59
N GLY A 190 -15.91 -13.38 -31.97
CA GLY A 190 -14.45 -13.19 -31.98
C GLY A 190 -13.79 -13.33 -33.35
N ALA A 191 -14.53 -13.54 -34.43
CA ALA A 191 -13.97 -13.58 -35.79
C ALA A 191 -13.24 -12.27 -36.16
N ASP A 192 -13.74 -11.15 -35.68
CA ASP A 192 -13.14 -9.81 -35.78
C ASP A 192 -11.90 -9.60 -34.89
N LEU A 193 -11.58 -10.57 -34.04
CA LEU A 193 -10.39 -10.62 -33.19
C LEU A 193 -9.40 -11.71 -33.63
N GLY A 194 -9.68 -12.43 -34.73
CA GLY A 194 -8.86 -13.53 -35.24
C GLY A 194 -9.20 -14.91 -34.66
N ALA A 195 -10.38 -15.08 -34.04
CA ALA A 195 -10.86 -16.41 -33.66
C ALA A 195 -11.41 -17.16 -34.89
N ASP A 196 -10.75 -18.25 -35.30
CA ASP A 196 -11.25 -19.11 -36.38
C ASP A 196 -12.36 -20.04 -35.86
N ASN A 197 -13.61 -19.61 -36.07
CA ASN A 197 -14.81 -20.38 -35.76
C ASN A 197 -15.43 -21.00 -37.03
N LYS A 198 -14.64 -21.35 -38.07
CA LYS A 198 -15.16 -21.89 -39.34
C LYS A 198 -16.06 -23.12 -39.19
N GLU A 199 -15.79 -23.95 -38.17
CA GLU A 199 -16.61 -25.14 -37.88
C GLU A 199 -18.04 -24.78 -37.46
N TRP A 200 -18.24 -23.54 -37.00
CA TRP A 200 -19.51 -22.96 -36.56
C TRP A 200 -20.07 -21.93 -37.56
N GLY A 201 -19.45 -21.80 -38.74
CA GLY A 201 -19.93 -20.95 -39.83
C GLY A 201 -19.41 -19.51 -39.80
N THR A 202 -18.48 -19.17 -38.90
CA THR A 202 -17.91 -17.81 -38.78
C THR A 202 -16.37 -17.88 -38.79
N PRO A 203 -15.72 -18.04 -39.96
CA PRO A 203 -14.26 -17.98 -40.04
C PRO A 203 -13.74 -16.62 -39.56
N ASP A 204 -12.47 -16.57 -39.16
CA ASP A 204 -11.79 -15.32 -38.84
C ASP A 204 -11.81 -14.36 -40.03
N ILE A 205 -12.01 -13.07 -39.75
CA ILE A 205 -12.09 -12.01 -40.77
C ILE A 205 -10.89 -11.06 -40.70
N THR A 206 -9.95 -11.33 -39.79
CA THR A 206 -8.69 -10.59 -39.66
C THR A 206 -7.56 -11.55 -39.29
N THR A 207 -6.37 -11.27 -39.79
CA THR A 207 -5.13 -11.91 -39.33
C THR A 207 -4.35 -10.92 -38.49
N VAL A 208 -4.23 -11.22 -37.20
CA VAL A 208 -3.54 -10.36 -36.23
C VAL A 208 -2.22 -10.99 -35.79
N GLY A 209 -1.14 -10.21 -35.79
CA GLY A 209 0.15 -10.64 -35.25
C GLY A 209 0.06 -11.01 -33.77
N ASN A 210 0.91 -11.94 -33.32
CA ASN A 210 1.00 -12.30 -31.90
C ASN A 210 1.55 -11.12 -31.10
N LYS A 211 0.71 -10.57 -30.22
CA LYS A 211 0.99 -9.38 -29.38
C LYS A 211 1.59 -9.71 -28.02
N ASP A 212 1.73 -10.99 -27.64
CA ASP A 212 1.98 -11.41 -26.26
C ASP A 212 3.26 -10.80 -25.69
N LYS A 213 4.36 -10.86 -26.45
CA LYS A 213 5.66 -10.30 -26.01
C LYS A 213 5.63 -8.77 -25.91
N LEU A 214 4.87 -8.09 -26.77
CA LEU A 214 4.73 -6.64 -26.74
C LEU A 214 3.86 -6.21 -25.57
N LEU A 215 2.74 -6.89 -25.33
CA LEU A 215 1.89 -6.71 -24.15
C LEU A 215 2.69 -6.86 -22.87
N TRP A 216 3.50 -7.92 -22.77
CA TRP A 216 4.35 -8.14 -21.60
C TRP A 216 5.36 -7.00 -21.40
N LYS A 217 5.97 -6.49 -22.48
CA LYS A 217 6.93 -5.39 -22.40
C LYS A 217 6.24 -4.09 -21.99
N VAL A 218 5.05 -3.80 -22.53
CA VAL A 218 4.24 -2.63 -22.14
C VAL A 218 3.80 -2.76 -20.68
N ALA A 219 3.34 -3.93 -20.24
CA ALA A 219 2.97 -4.17 -18.85
C ALA A 219 4.15 -3.99 -17.89
N LYS A 220 5.35 -4.43 -18.30
CA LYS A 220 6.60 -4.12 -17.58
C LYS A 220 6.84 -2.62 -17.50
N CYS A 221 6.69 -1.89 -18.61
CA CYS A 221 6.83 -0.44 -18.62
C CYS A 221 5.83 0.24 -17.68
N ASN A 222 4.55 -0.17 -17.71
CA ASN A 222 3.49 0.33 -16.83
C ASN A 222 3.79 0.10 -15.35
N ALA A 223 4.42 -1.02 -15.03
CA ALA A 223 4.84 -1.33 -13.66
C ALA A 223 6.11 -0.59 -13.22
N LEU A 224 6.95 -0.14 -14.17
CA LEU A 224 8.28 0.40 -13.93
C LEU A 224 8.36 1.91 -13.87
N TYR A 225 7.59 2.59 -14.71
CA TYR A 225 7.78 4.00 -15.02
C TYR A 225 6.54 4.80 -14.67
N ASP A 226 6.76 6.08 -14.35
CA ASP A 226 5.67 7.03 -14.15
C ASP A 226 4.89 7.23 -15.46
N ARG A 227 3.58 7.45 -15.34
CA ARG A 227 2.68 7.60 -16.49
C ARG A 227 3.09 8.77 -17.38
N ALA A 228 3.46 9.92 -16.81
CA ALA A 228 3.83 11.10 -17.59
C ALA A 228 5.09 10.83 -18.44
N LEU A 229 6.07 10.11 -17.88
CA LEU A 229 7.29 9.72 -18.59
C LEU A 229 7.00 8.74 -19.75
N LEU A 230 6.06 7.83 -19.56
CA LEU A 230 5.65 6.88 -20.59
C LEU A 230 4.92 7.58 -21.74
N GLU A 231 4.04 8.54 -21.43
CA GLU A 231 3.30 9.30 -22.42
C GLU A 231 4.18 10.23 -23.27
N GLU A 232 5.32 10.68 -22.73
CA GLU A 232 6.34 11.43 -23.49
C GLU A 232 7.22 10.53 -24.38
N ASN A 233 7.26 9.22 -24.13
CA ASN A 233 8.09 8.29 -24.88
C ASN A 233 7.36 7.82 -26.16
N GLU A 234 7.79 8.35 -27.31
CA GLU A 234 7.18 8.03 -28.61
C GLU A 234 7.12 6.52 -28.93
N TYR A 235 8.09 5.73 -28.46
CA TYR A 235 8.13 4.28 -28.71
C TYR A 235 7.14 3.50 -27.85
N TYR A 236 6.87 3.98 -26.63
CA TYR A 236 5.82 3.43 -25.78
C TYR A 236 4.44 3.78 -26.34
N VAL A 237 4.23 5.03 -26.75
CA VAL A 237 2.99 5.47 -27.40
C VAL A 237 2.76 4.68 -28.69
N GLU A 238 3.80 4.48 -29.51
CA GLU A 238 3.72 3.65 -30.71
C GLU A 238 3.42 2.18 -30.39
N ALA A 239 4.03 1.62 -29.33
CA ALA A 239 3.71 0.27 -28.89
C ALA A 239 2.24 0.12 -28.49
N LEU A 240 1.66 1.08 -27.77
CA LEU A 240 0.22 1.09 -27.46
C LEU A 240 -0.63 1.21 -28.73
N ARG A 241 -0.21 2.00 -29.72
CA ARG A 241 -0.90 2.13 -31.00
C ARG A 241 -0.89 0.82 -31.78
N VAL A 242 0.25 0.14 -31.85
CA VAL A 242 0.44 -1.17 -32.49
C VAL A 242 -0.38 -2.26 -31.78
N LEU A 243 -0.49 -2.20 -30.46
CA LEU A 243 -1.31 -3.13 -29.69
C LEU A 243 -2.82 -2.94 -29.95
N GLN A 244 -3.26 -1.72 -30.25
CA GLN A 244 -4.67 -1.41 -30.55
C GLN A 244 -5.09 -1.75 -31.98
N ASP A 245 -4.14 -1.87 -32.91
CA ASP A 245 -4.40 -2.18 -34.33
C ASP A 245 -4.85 -3.65 -34.50
N LEU A 246 -6.09 -3.84 -34.98
CA LEU A 246 -6.74 -5.14 -35.14
C LEU A 246 -6.32 -5.90 -36.40
N GLU A 247 -5.56 -5.27 -37.30
CA GLU A 247 -5.03 -5.87 -38.55
C GLU A 247 -3.50 -5.81 -38.58
N VAL A 248 -2.86 -5.65 -37.41
CA VAL A 248 -1.41 -5.46 -37.33
C VAL A 248 -0.65 -6.72 -37.75
N SER A 249 0.34 -6.55 -38.63
CA SER A 249 1.20 -7.66 -39.05
C SER A 249 2.23 -8.04 -37.97
N GLN A 250 2.74 -9.27 -38.00
CA GLN A 250 3.76 -9.72 -37.06
C GLN A 250 5.03 -8.87 -37.15
N GLU A 251 5.41 -8.43 -38.35
CA GLU A 251 6.60 -7.59 -38.56
C GLU A 251 6.48 -6.25 -37.83
N LYS A 252 5.29 -5.64 -37.84
CA LYS A 252 5.04 -4.38 -37.11
C LYS A 252 5.07 -4.59 -35.59
N VAL A 253 4.53 -5.71 -35.10
CA VAL A 253 4.58 -6.05 -33.67
C VAL A 253 6.03 -6.26 -33.21
N ASP A 254 6.81 -7.03 -33.97
CA ASP A 254 8.21 -7.30 -33.68
C ASP A 254 9.08 -6.03 -33.75
N ALA A 255 8.79 -5.16 -34.73
CA ALA A 255 9.44 -3.85 -34.85
C ALA A 255 9.16 -2.95 -33.64
N ALA A 256 7.90 -2.84 -33.22
CA ALA A 256 7.51 -2.06 -32.04
C ALA A 256 8.12 -2.60 -30.75
N LEU A 257 8.13 -3.93 -30.58
CA LEU A 257 8.80 -4.58 -29.45
C LEU A 257 10.30 -4.29 -29.42
N THR A 258 10.95 -4.35 -30.57
CA THR A 258 12.38 -4.06 -30.70
C THR A 258 12.67 -2.60 -30.37
N ALA A 259 11.89 -1.67 -30.95
CA ALA A 259 12.03 -0.24 -30.72
C ALA A 259 11.81 0.14 -29.24
N LEU A 260 10.76 -0.40 -28.61
CA LEU A 260 10.47 -0.16 -27.19
C LEU A 260 11.53 -0.79 -26.27
N LYS A 261 12.14 -1.92 -26.66
CA LYS A 261 13.27 -2.49 -25.89
C LYS A 261 14.52 -1.61 -25.94
N GLN A 262 14.81 -1.03 -27.10
CA GLN A 262 16.00 -0.20 -27.31
C GLN A 262 15.85 1.21 -26.72
N ASN A 263 14.64 1.75 -26.71
CA ASN A 263 14.37 3.14 -26.36
C ASN A 263 13.42 3.28 -25.16
N ALA A 264 13.33 2.26 -24.30
CA ALA A 264 12.58 2.37 -23.04
C ALA A 264 13.12 3.56 -22.23
N PRO A 265 12.26 4.28 -21.48
CA PRO A 265 12.72 5.40 -20.67
C PRO A 265 13.87 5.03 -19.75
N SER A 266 14.87 5.91 -19.64
CA SER A 266 15.95 5.75 -18.67
C SER A 266 15.43 6.04 -17.27
N PRO A 267 15.74 5.22 -16.26
CA PRO A 267 15.37 5.53 -14.88
C PRO A 267 16.17 6.72 -14.37
N THR A 268 15.62 7.93 -14.44
CA THR A 268 16.03 9.07 -13.61
C THR A 268 15.56 8.84 -12.17
N LYS A 269 16.20 9.53 -11.20
CA LYS A 269 16.13 9.33 -9.73
C LYS A 269 14.73 9.32 -9.05
N SER A 270 13.64 9.29 -9.82
CA SER A 270 12.26 9.06 -9.34
C SER A 270 11.68 7.69 -9.74
N ALA A 271 12.47 6.77 -10.31
CA ALA A 271 11.97 5.48 -10.77
C ALA A 271 11.82 4.46 -9.64
N LYS A 272 10.57 4.00 -9.41
CA LYS A 272 10.27 2.72 -8.76
C LYS A 272 10.97 1.60 -9.54
N THR A 273 12.05 1.06 -8.99
CA THR A 273 12.80 -0.02 -9.65
C THR A 273 12.05 -1.35 -9.61
N ALA A 274 11.54 -1.82 -10.76
CA ALA A 274 11.02 -3.19 -10.91
C ALA A 274 12.13 -4.24 -11.11
N LYS A 275 13.16 -4.18 -10.25
CA LYS A 275 14.05 -5.31 -10.01
C LYS A 275 13.55 -6.23 -8.88
N ASP A 276 12.50 -5.82 -8.17
CA ASP A 276 11.89 -6.58 -7.06
C ASP A 276 10.66 -7.41 -7.47
N ALA A 277 10.44 -7.57 -8.78
CA ALA A 277 9.30 -8.35 -9.28
C ALA A 277 9.49 -9.88 -9.09
N GLU A 278 10.64 -10.37 -8.64
CA GLU A 278 10.86 -11.79 -8.30
C GLU A 278 11.11 -12.06 -6.80
N HIS A 279 11.29 -11.03 -5.99
CA HIS A 279 11.22 -11.10 -4.53
C HIS A 279 11.03 -9.66 -4.07
N LYS A 280 9.85 -9.29 -3.57
CA LYS A 280 9.72 -7.96 -2.94
C LYS A 280 10.74 -7.94 -1.80
N ASP A 281 11.60 -6.92 -1.73
CA ASP A 281 12.54 -6.74 -0.61
C ASP A 281 11.75 -7.00 0.70
N PRO A 282 12.11 -8.03 1.48
CA PRO A 282 11.37 -8.38 2.69
C PRO A 282 11.16 -7.20 3.63
N VAL A 283 12.10 -6.25 3.64
CA VAL A 283 12.02 -5.01 4.41
C VAL A 283 10.91 -4.10 3.87
N GLU A 284 10.79 -3.93 2.55
CA GLU A 284 9.69 -3.17 1.94
C GLU A 284 8.33 -3.87 2.06
N VAL A 285 8.31 -5.21 2.06
CA VAL A 285 7.08 -5.96 2.38
C VAL A 285 6.64 -5.66 3.81
N ALA A 286 7.55 -5.79 4.78
CA ALA A 286 7.24 -5.47 6.16
C ALA A 286 6.87 -4.01 6.36
N PHE A 287 7.49 -3.10 5.62
CA PHE A 287 7.13 -1.69 5.63
C PHE A 287 5.66 -1.48 5.27
N GLU A 288 5.24 -1.94 4.08
CA GLU A 288 3.89 -1.67 3.56
C GLU A 288 2.83 -2.42 4.37
N ASP A 289 3.14 -3.65 4.80
CA ASP A 289 2.26 -4.44 5.67
C ASP A 289 2.09 -3.80 7.05
N THR A 290 3.18 -3.33 7.66
CA THR A 290 3.14 -2.67 8.97
C THR A 290 2.44 -1.31 8.91
N ALA A 291 2.64 -0.55 7.83
CA ALA A 291 1.90 0.70 7.61
C ALA A 291 0.39 0.46 7.55
N ALA A 292 -0.03 -0.54 6.77
CA ALA A 292 -1.44 -0.94 6.67
C ALA A 292 -1.99 -1.45 8.01
N TYR A 293 -1.20 -2.26 8.74
CA TYR A 293 -1.57 -2.77 10.05
C TYR A 293 -1.77 -1.63 11.08
N ILE A 294 -0.83 -0.69 11.17
CA ILE A 294 -0.93 0.45 12.10
C ILE A 294 -2.11 1.33 11.73
N HIS A 295 -2.28 1.71 10.45
CA HIS A 295 -3.42 2.53 10.03
C HIS A 295 -4.77 1.85 10.35
N LYS A 296 -4.85 0.53 10.20
CA LYS A 296 -6.06 -0.24 10.54
C LYS A 296 -6.31 -0.36 12.04
N THR A 297 -5.27 -0.65 12.83
CA THR A 297 -5.40 -0.96 14.27
C THR A 297 -5.42 0.30 15.14
N VAL A 298 -4.78 1.37 14.69
CA VAL A 298 -4.77 2.70 15.30
C VAL A 298 -5.61 3.64 14.45
N ALA A 299 -6.86 3.28 14.19
CA ALA A 299 -7.78 4.05 13.35
C ALA A 299 -8.13 5.43 13.97
N GLU A 300 -8.08 5.54 15.30
CA GLU A 300 -8.36 6.75 16.06
C GLU A 300 -7.24 7.06 17.06
N PRO A 301 -6.09 7.58 16.59
CA PRO A 301 -4.97 7.86 17.47
C PRO A 301 -5.37 8.85 18.58
N GLN A 302 -4.91 8.58 19.80
CA GLN A 302 -5.15 9.42 20.98
C GLN A 302 -3.88 10.17 21.39
N VAL A 303 -3.99 11.14 22.31
CA VAL A 303 -2.81 11.76 22.93
C VAL A 303 -2.15 10.77 23.90
N SER A 304 -1.25 9.95 23.38
CA SER A 304 -0.60 8.80 24.04
C SER A 304 0.60 8.34 23.21
N SER A 305 1.62 7.75 23.86
CA SER A 305 2.77 7.20 23.13
C SER A 305 2.35 6.08 22.17
N VAL A 306 1.88 4.97 22.74
CA VAL A 306 1.39 3.80 22.01
C VAL A 306 -0.06 4.03 21.59
N GLY A 307 -0.39 3.70 20.35
CA GLY A 307 -1.71 3.96 19.77
C GLY A 307 -1.99 5.44 19.53
N GLY A 308 -0.93 6.25 19.42
CA GLY A 308 -1.02 7.71 19.30
C GLY A 308 0.16 8.31 18.55
N GLU A 309 1.02 9.03 19.25
CA GLU A 309 2.07 9.86 18.65
C GLU A 309 3.06 9.08 17.78
N TRP A 310 3.44 7.85 18.16
CA TRP A 310 4.38 7.05 17.36
C TRP A 310 3.75 6.55 16.05
N ALA A 311 2.48 6.14 16.09
CA ALA A 311 1.72 5.79 14.89
C ALA A 311 1.59 7.00 13.95
N VAL A 312 1.22 8.17 14.49
CA VAL A 312 1.08 9.41 13.71
C VAL A 312 2.42 9.81 13.07
N LEU A 313 3.51 9.81 13.85
CA LEU A 313 4.86 10.10 13.35
C LEU A 313 5.26 9.15 12.21
N GLY A 314 5.16 7.84 12.45
CA GLY A 314 5.52 6.82 11.48
C GLY A 314 4.72 7.00 10.18
N LEU A 315 3.40 7.08 10.28
CA LEU A 315 2.52 7.20 9.11
C LEU A 315 2.77 8.52 8.36
N ALA A 316 2.84 9.66 9.04
CA ALA A 316 3.03 10.96 8.40
C ALA A 316 4.40 11.07 7.69
N ARG A 317 5.43 10.41 8.21
CA ARG A 317 6.78 10.42 7.63
C ARG A 317 7.04 9.31 6.62
N SER A 318 6.15 8.32 6.55
CA SER A 318 6.28 7.13 5.70
C SER A 318 6.12 7.45 4.22
N GLY A 319 5.14 8.27 3.83
CA GLY A 319 4.66 8.38 2.44
C GLY A 319 3.62 7.32 2.06
N TYR A 320 3.20 6.48 3.02
CA TYR A 320 2.02 5.63 2.92
C TYR A 320 0.77 6.50 2.77
N GLN A 321 -0.19 6.06 1.96
CA GLN A 321 -1.41 6.83 1.69
C GLN A 321 -2.39 6.68 2.86
N VAL A 322 -2.42 7.71 3.71
CA VAL A 322 -3.39 7.84 4.80
C VAL A 322 -4.38 8.95 4.44
N PRO A 323 -5.69 8.74 4.59
CA PRO A 323 -6.67 9.80 4.36
C PRO A 323 -6.36 11.03 5.21
N GLU A 324 -6.37 12.22 4.63
CA GLU A 324 -6.05 13.47 5.36
C GLU A 324 -6.92 13.64 6.62
N ARG A 325 -8.16 13.16 6.55
CA ARG A 325 -9.12 13.16 7.66
C ARG A 325 -8.60 12.47 8.92
N TYR A 326 -7.76 11.44 8.79
CA TYR A 326 -7.12 10.75 9.91
C TYR A 326 -6.32 11.73 10.79
N TYR A 327 -5.49 12.57 10.16
CA TYR A 327 -4.65 13.53 10.85
C TYR A 327 -5.45 14.74 11.36
N GLN A 328 -6.48 15.17 10.63
CA GLN A 328 -7.39 16.23 11.06
C GLN A 328 -8.16 15.84 12.34
N ASP A 329 -8.68 14.62 12.36
CA ASP A 329 -9.40 14.11 13.53
C ASP A 329 -8.44 13.88 14.71
N TYR A 330 -7.20 13.42 14.47
CA TYR A 330 -6.16 13.37 15.51
C TYR A 330 -5.90 14.77 16.10
N TYR A 331 -5.66 15.77 15.24
CA TYR A 331 -5.37 17.13 15.69
C TYR A 331 -6.54 17.73 16.50
N SER A 332 -7.79 17.47 16.10
CA SER A 332 -8.98 17.89 16.86
C SER A 332 -9.03 17.27 18.27
N ARG A 333 -8.61 16.01 18.42
CA ARG A 333 -8.47 15.35 19.72
C ARG A 333 -7.33 15.95 20.54
N VAL A 334 -6.21 16.29 19.89
CA VAL A 334 -5.09 17.00 20.54
C VAL A 334 -5.56 18.34 21.08
N GLU A 335 -6.23 19.17 20.28
CA GLU A 335 -6.76 20.46 20.73
C GLU A 335 -7.71 20.31 21.93
N SER A 336 -8.61 19.32 21.87
CA SER A 336 -9.53 19.01 22.96
C SER A 336 -8.79 18.59 24.23
N TYR A 337 -7.77 17.73 24.10
CA TYR A 337 -6.95 17.27 25.22
C TYR A 337 -6.16 18.41 25.86
N VAL A 338 -5.44 19.19 25.04
CA VAL A 338 -4.62 20.33 25.49
C VAL A 338 -5.49 21.36 26.21
N LYS A 339 -6.66 21.68 25.65
CA LYS A 339 -7.62 22.60 26.27
C LYS A 339 -8.15 22.06 27.59
N ALA A 340 -8.51 20.78 27.67
CA ALA A 340 -8.99 20.15 28.90
C ALA A 340 -7.90 20.09 30.01
N LYS A 341 -6.62 20.10 29.61
CA LYS A 341 -5.46 20.17 30.49
C LYS A 341 -5.00 21.59 30.79
N GLU A 342 -5.67 22.60 30.24
CA GLU A 342 -5.27 24.00 30.34
C GLU A 342 -3.80 24.22 29.92
N GLY A 343 -3.34 23.49 28.91
CA GLY A 343 -1.95 23.51 28.43
C GLY A 343 -0.94 22.74 29.29
N ASN A 344 -1.31 22.24 30.47
CA ASN A 344 -0.43 21.46 31.34
C ASN A 344 -0.58 19.96 31.10
N LEU A 345 0.20 19.41 30.17
CA LEU A 345 0.15 17.98 29.84
C LEU A 345 0.63 17.11 31.02
N HIS A 346 1.64 17.57 31.77
CA HIS A 346 2.11 16.92 32.99
C HIS A 346 3.05 17.81 33.82
N ASP A 347 2.97 17.71 35.16
CA ASP A 347 3.83 18.47 36.09
C ASP A 347 5.30 17.98 36.20
N LYS A 348 5.63 16.82 35.63
CA LYS A 348 6.89 16.10 35.85
C LYS A 348 7.41 15.38 34.62
N LYS A 349 6.51 14.87 33.78
CA LYS A 349 6.87 14.17 32.55
C LYS A 349 6.94 15.14 31.38
N TYR A 350 8.02 15.92 31.31
CA TYR A 350 8.17 16.92 30.25
C TYR A 350 8.39 16.29 28.87
N THR A 351 8.75 15.01 28.81
CA THR A 351 8.72 14.21 27.58
C THR A 351 7.34 14.12 26.93
N GLU A 352 6.23 14.32 27.66
CA GLU A 352 4.89 14.37 27.08
C GLU A 352 4.75 15.54 26.09
N TYR A 353 5.34 16.70 26.41
CA TYR A 353 5.38 17.84 25.49
C TYR A 353 6.24 17.50 24.27
N SER A 354 7.46 17.00 24.49
CA SER A 354 8.38 16.67 23.39
C SER A 354 7.77 15.67 22.41
N ARG A 355 7.12 14.62 22.91
CA ARG A 355 6.47 13.60 22.09
C ARG A 355 5.35 14.18 21.23
N LEU A 356 4.48 15.00 21.84
CA LEU A 356 3.39 15.65 21.13
C LEU A 356 3.88 16.68 20.10
N ILE A 357 4.92 17.46 20.42
CA ILE A 357 5.57 18.39 19.49
C ILE A 357 6.05 17.66 18.24
N VAL A 358 6.74 16.53 18.41
CA VAL A 358 7.27 15.73 17.28
C VAL A 358 6.12 15.22 16.39
N ALA A 359 5.04 14.72 16.98
CA ALA A 359 3.87 14.25 16.22
C ALA A 359 3.19 15.39 15.45
N LEU A 360 2.93 16.54 16.10
CA LEU A 360 2.33 17.71 15.47
C LEU A 360 3.18 18.27 14.33
N THR A 361 4.50 18.35 14.54
CA THR A 361 5.44 18.80 13.52
C THR A 361 5.40 17.86 12.31
N SER A 362 5.27 16.55 12.53
CA SER A 362 5.25 15.56 11.44
C SER A 362 4.04 15.69 10.49
N ILE A 363 2.93 16.23 11.00
CA ILE A 363 1.69 16.51 10.25
C ILE A 363 1.55 17.99 9.85
N GLY A 364 2.60 18.79 10.06
CA GLY A 364 2.65 20.20 9.66
C GLY A 364 1.83 21.15 10.55
N LYS A 365 1.44 20.74 11.76
CA LYS A 365 0.75 21.59 12.73
C LYS A 365 1.76 22.30 13.64
N ASP A 366 1.50 23.57 13.95
CA ASP A 366 2.39 24.40 14.74
C ASP A 366 2.19 24.18 16.25
N PRO A 367 3.17 23.61 16.99
CA PRO A 367 3.04 23.37 18.43
C PRO A 367 3.04 24.65 19.28
N ARG A 368 3.37 25.82 18.70
CA ARG A 368 3.36 27.11 19.41
C ARG A 368 1.97 27.64 19.70
N ASN A 369 0.95 27.12 19.03
CA ASN A 369 -0.44 27.49 19.27
C ASN A 369 -1.35 26.30 19.03
N VAL A 370 -1.62 25.54 20.10
CA VAL A 370 -2.56 24.42 20.10
C VAL A 370 -3.66 24.75 21.08
N ALA A 371 -4.87 25.01 20.57
CA ALA A 371 -6.00 25.50 21.37
C ALA A 371 -5.68 26.71 22.27
N GLY A 372 -4.77 27.60 21.82
CA GLY A 372 -4.34 28.79 22.57
C GLY A 372 -3.13 28.58 23.50
N TYR A 373 -2.52 27.39 23.51
CA TYR A 373 -1.38 27.06 24.36
C TYR A 373 -0.11 26.81 23.54
N ASP A 374 1.02 27.33 24.01
CA ASP A 374 2.35 27.09 23.45
C ASP A 374 2.96 25.84 24.10
N LEU A 375 3.01 24.73 23.35
CA LEU A 375 3.55 23.47 23.83
C LEU A 375 5.09 23.44 23.87
N LEU A 376 5.77 24.42 23.24
CA LEU A 376 7.22 24.57 23.37
C LEU A 376 7.58 25.23 24.71
N LYS A 377 6.77 26.17 25.23
CA LYS A 377 7.05 26.93 26.47
C LYS A 377 7.57 26.06 27.63
N PRO A 378 6.99 24.88 27.94
CA PRO A 378 7.49 24.01 29.01
C PRO A 378 8.94 23.55 28.82
N LEU A 379 9.40 23.35 27.59
CA LEU A 379 10.81 23.05 27.29
C LEU A 379 11.76 24.23 27.55
N GLY A 380 11.24 25.39 28.01
CA GLY A 380 12.04 26.48 28.55
C GLY A 380 12.42 26.30 30.03
N ASP A 381 11.88 25.29 30.73
CA ASP A 381 12.20 24.97 32.12
C ASP A 381 13.26 23.85 32.20
N TYR A 382 14.51 24.23 32.47
CA TYR A 382 15.62 23.27 32.47
C TYR A 382 15.45 22.23 33.57
N ASP A 383 15.16 22.65 34.80
CA ASP A 383 15.12 21.79 35.98
C ASP A 383 14.03 20.73 35.86
N LYS A 384 12.85 21.09 35.34
CA LYS A 384 11.77 20.13 35.11
C LYS A 384 12.04 19.20 33.94
N THR A 385 12.71 19.70 32.90
CA THR A 385 13.01 18.89 31.72
C THR A 385 13.99 17.76 32.06
N ILE A 386 15.08 18.04 32.78
CA ILE A 386 16.11 17.03 33.09
C ILE A 386 15.68 16.02 34.17
N TRP A 387 14.51 16.20 34.80
CA TRP A 387 14.07 15.35 35.90
C TRP A 387 13.88 13.88 35.49
N GLN A 388 13.58 13.61 34.22
CA GLN A 388 13.39 12.26 33.71
C GLN A 388 14.69 11.55 33.31
N GLY A 389 15.82 11.94 33.88
CA GLY A 389 17.14 11.50 33.44
C GLY A 389 17.42 11.95 32.01
N LEU A 390 18.23 11.22 31.27
CA LEU A 390 18.64 11.60 29.92
C LEU A 390 17.49 11.69 28.92
N ASN A 391 16.37 11.00 29.15
CA ASN A 391 15.19 11.13 28.29
C ASN A 391 14.71 12.58 28.15
N GLY A 392 14.80 13.37 29.22
CA GLY A 392 14.41 14.78 29.23
C GLY A 392 15.15 15.63 28.18
N PRO A 393 16.48 15.86 28.35
CA PRO A 393 17.26 16.66 27.42
C PRO A 393 17.31 16.06 26.00
N ILE A 394 17.34 14.73 25.86
CA ILE A 394 17.31 14.06 24.55
C ILE A 394 16.04 14.43 23.77
N TRP A 395 14.86 14.19 24.35
CA TRP A 395 13.61 14.46 23.67
C TRP A 395 13.35 15.96 23.52
N ALA A 396 13.82 16.80 24.44
CA ALA A 396 13.74 18.25 24.28
C ALA A 396 14.50 18.74 23.03
N LEU A 397 15.74 18.26 22.81
CA LEU A 397 16.50 18.60 21.60
C LEU A 397 15.83 18.05 20.34
N ILE A 398 15.40 16.78 20.34
CA ILE A 398 14.68 16.19 19.21
C ILE A 398 13.43 17.01 18.85
N ALA A 399 12.61 17.38 19.84
CA ALA A 399 11.41 18.17 19.63
C ALA A 399 11.72 19.58 19.09
N LEU A 400 12.65 20.31 19.72
CA LEU A 400 13.04 21.65 19.28
C LEU A 400 13.64 21.64 17.87
N ASP A 401 14.40 20.60 17.54
CA ASP A 401 15.07 20.52 16.25
C ASP A 401 14.22 19.91 15.14
N SER A 402 13.09 19.29 15.48
CA SER A 402 12.16 18.69 14.51
C SER A 402 11.65 19.69 13.47
N GLY A 403 11.18 20.84 13.94
CA GLY A 403 10.75 21.98 13.11
C GLY A 403 11.72 23.17 13.13
N ASN A 404 12.96 22.95 13.60
CA ASN A 404 13.96 24.01 13.81
C ASN A 404 13.43 25.19 14.65
N TYR A 405 12.69 24.88 15.72
CA TYR A 405 12.04 25.89 16.57
C TYR A 405 13.06 26.74 17.33
N PRO A 406 12.80 28.04 17.57
CA PRO A 406 13.62 28.83 18.48
C PRO A 406 13.53 28.26 19.91
N MET A 407 14.52 28.56 20.75
CA MET A 407 14.45 28.20 22.16
C MET A 407 13.30 28.97 22.84
N PRO A 408 12.32 28.27 23.44
CA PRO A 408 11.19 28.92 24.10
C PRO A 408 11.63 29.66 25.37
N GLN A 409 10.98 30.80 25.64
CA GLN A 409 11.16 31.56 26.88
C GLN A 409 10.10 31.11 27.90
N ASN A 410 10.54 30.79 29.11
CA ASN A 410 9.67 30.46 30.22
C ASN A 410 10.03 31.28 31.46
N PRO A 411 9.43 32.47 31.65
CA PRO A 411 9.76 33.33 32.79
C PRO A 411 9.37 32.74 34.15
N GLU A 412 8.56 31.66 34.17
CA GLU A 412 8.17 30.94 35.39
C GLU A 412 9.18 29.85 35.77
N ALA A 413 10.08 29.48 34.86
CA ALA A 413 11.11 28.49 35.13
C ALA A 413 12.11 29.05 36.15
N LYS A 414 12.46 28.23 37.15
CA LYS A 414 13.54 28.56 38.09
C LYS A 414 14.88 28.73 37.34
N THR A 415 15.12 27.85 36.38
CA THR A 415 16.30 27.87 35.52
C THR A 415 15.82 27.85 34.07
N GLN A 416 16.01 28.97 33.36
CA GLN A 416 15.71 29.08 31.94
C GLN A 416 16.64 28.16 31.14
N ALA A 417 16.06 27.25 30.36
CA ALA A 417 16.81 26.34 29.53
C ALA A 417 17.41 27.04 28.30
N THR A 418 18.49 26.46 27.82
CA THR A 418 19.07 26.73 26.49
C THR A 418 19.38 25.40 25.81
N ARG A 419 19.52 25.40 24.47
CA ARG A 419 19.99 24.23 23.72
C ARG A 419 21.32 23.70 24.24
N GLU A 420 22.26 24.60 24.54
CA GLU A 420 23.58 24.25 25.05
C GLU A 420 23.50 23.54 26.40
N MET A 421 22.58 23.95 27.28
CA MET A 421 22.40 23.26 28.56
C MET A 421 21.89 21.82 28.38
N TYR A 422 20.93 21.58 27.47
CA TYR A 422 20.48 20.22 27.18
C TYR A 422 21.57 19.37 26.54
N MET A 423 22.32 19.94 25.61
CA MET A 423 23.45 19.25 24.99
C MET A 423 24.52 18.89 26.03
N ASN A 424 24.96 19.86 26.85
CA ASN A 424 25.95 19.62 27.89
C ASN A 424 25.45 18.57 28.90
N SER A 425 24.17 18.61 29.28
CA SER A 425 23.58 17.58 30.14
C SER A 425 23.70 16.18 29.55
N ILE A 426 23.60 16.03 28.22
CA ILE A 426 23.83 14.74 27.56
C ILE A 426 25.32 14.41 27.58
N LEU A 427 26.20 15.31 27.12
CA LEU A 427 27.64 15.07 27.02
C LEU A 427 28.27 14.69 28.38
N GLU A 428 27.89 15.36 29.46
CA GLU A 428 28.39 15.12 30.82
C GLU A 428 27.95 13.77 31.41
N CYS A 429 26.89 13.17 30.87
CA CYS A 429 26.39 11.87 31.31
C CYS A 429 26.97 10.68 30.53
N GLN A 430 27.92 10.92 29.61
CA GLN A 430 28.58 9.84 28.90
C GLN A 430 29.35 8.95 29.88
N LEU A 431 29.12 7.65 29.78
CA LEU A 431 29.72 6.66 30.65
C LEU A 431 31.15 6.33 30.23
N PRO A 432 31.98 5.73 31.12
CA PRO A 432 33.37 5.39 30.81
C PRO A 432 33.56 4.44 29.62
N ASP A 433 32.53 3.67 29.25
CA ASP A 433 32.54 2.80 28.08
C ASP A 433 32.19 3.52 26.77
N GLY A 434 31.86 4.82 26.85
CA GLY A 434 31.51 5.71 25.74
C GLY A 434 30.01 5.80 25.46
N GLY A 435 29.17 4.95 26.05
CA GLY A 435 27.72 4.98 25.83
C GLY A 435 26.96 5.78 26.88
N PHE A 436 25.63 5.61 26.91
CA PHE A 436 24.73 6.29 27.82
C PHE A 436 23.74 5.31 28.45
N SER A 437 23.18 5.67 29.60
CA SER A 437 22.04 4.99 30.22
C SER A 437 21.08 6.03 30.80
N LEU A 438 19.87 5.63 31.21
CA LEU A 438 18.83 6.59 31.56
C LEU A 438 19.24 7.56 32.69
N PHE A 439 19.92 7.04 33.72
CA PHE A 439 20.38 7.84 34.86
C PHE A 439 21.91 7.84 35.01
N GLY A 440 22.65 7.17 34.14
CA GLY A 440 24.12 7.10 34.18
C GLY A 440 24.75 8.49 34.13
N GLY A 441 25.80 8.70 34.92
CA GLY A 441 26.46 10.01 35.04
C GLY A 441 25.66 11.10 35.76
N THR A 442 24.38 10.88 36.08
CA THR A 442 23.56 11.84 36.85
C THR A 442 23.82 11.74 38.36
N ALA A 443 23.43 12.77 39.11
CA ALA A 443 23.54 12.78 40.57
C ALA A 443 22.69 11.71 41.28
N VAL A 444 21.71 11.10 40.60
CA VAL A 444 20.84 10.06 41.14
C VAL A 444 21.19 8.66 40.63
N ALA A 445 22.28 8.53 39.87
CA ALA A 445 22.75 7.25 39.34
C ALA A 445 23.01 6.24 40.46
N SER A 446 22.50 5.02 40.28
CA SER A 446 22.87 3.84 41.03
C SER A 446 23.99 3.08 40.33
N SER A 447 24.57 2.06 40.98
CA SER A 447 25.64 1.26 40.38
C SER A 447 25.22 0.57 39.08
N GLY A 448 23.93 0.23 38.93
CA GLY A 448 23.39 -0.37 37.71
C GLY A 448 23.29 0.60 36.53
N ASP A 449 23.27 1.90 36.80
CA ASP A 449 23.16 2.94 35.77
C ASP A 449 24.50 3.26 35.11
N ASN A 450 25.62 2.72 35.61
CA ASN A 450 26.96 2.95 35.01
C ASN A 450 27.32 1.94 33.90
N VAL A 451 26.30 1.33 33.29
CA VAL A 451 26.43 0.45 32.12
C VAL A 451 25.62 1.04 30.99
N SER A 452 26.23 1.19 29.82
CA SER A 452 25.51 1.76 28.68
C SER A 452 24.40 0.84 28.18
N ASP A 453 23.27 1.48 27.89
CA ASP A 453 22.03 0.92 27.37
C ASP A 453 21.89 1.32 25.89
N PRO A 454 21.57 0.36 24.99
CA PRO A 454 21.48 0.64 23.56
C PRO A 454 20.34 1.61 23.20
N ASP A 455 19.20 1.57 23.91
CA ASP A 455 18.08 2.47 23.65
C ASP A 455 18.46 3.91 23.94
N ILE A 456 18.95 4.18 25.16
CA ILE A 456 19.34 5.53 25.57
C ILE A 456 20.55 6.02 24.79
N THR A 457 21.52 5.15 24.47
CA THR A 457 22.66 5.54 23.63
C THR A 457 22.22 5.91 22.21
N GLY A 458 21.34 5.11 21.60
CA GLY A 458 20.77 5.42 20.29
C GLY A 458 20.03 6.75 20.30
N MET A 459 19.17 6.97 21.29
CA MET A 459 18.41 8.23 21.40
C MET A 459 19.31 9.44 21.66
N ALA A 460 20.38 9.30 22.45
CA ALA A 460 21.37 10.36 22.65
C ALA A 460 22.06 10.73 21.34
N LEU A 461 22.47 9.74 20.54
CA LEU A 461 23.03 9.96 19.21
C LEU A 461 22.05 10.67 18.27
N GLN A 462 20.75 10.32 18.30
CA GLN A 462 19.70 10.99 17.52
C GLN A 462 19.58 12.48 17.88
N ALA A 463 19.61 12.82 19.17
CA ALA A 463 19.55 14.20 19.64
C ALA A 463 20.82 15.01 19.27
N LEU A 464 22.00 14.39 19.40
CA LEU A 464 23.28 15.05 19.14
C LEU A 464 23.60 15.22 17.65
N ALA A 465 22.93 14.49 16.76
CA ALA A 465 23.26 14.45 15.33
C ALA A 465 23.27 15.82 14.62
N LYS A 466 22.40 16.77 15.00
CA LYS A 466 22.42 18.14 14.44
C LYS A 466 23.64 18.96 14.86
N TYR A 467 24.26 18.57 15.96
CA TYR A 467 25.35 19.29 16.61
C TYR A 467 26.72 18.65 16.33
N LYS A 468 26.77 17.62 15.46
CA LYS A 468 27.96 16.83 15.15
C LYS A 468 29.15 17.62 14.59
N ASP A 469 28.94 18.85 14.13
CA ASP A 469 30.01 19.72 13.63
C ASP A 469 30.80 20.40 14.76
N ARG A 470 30.31 20.36 16.01
CA ARG A 470 31.10 20.77 17.19
C ARG A 470 32.08 19.64 17.56
N GLU A 471 33.33 20.00 17.81
CA GLU A 471 34.41 19.03 18.09
C GLU A 471 34.15 18.17 19.34
N ASP A 472 33.63 18.78 20.42
CA ASP A 472 33.28 18.08 21.66
C ASP A 472 32.13 17.08 21.45
N VAL A 473 31.11 17.47 20.69
CA VAL A 473 29.98 16.60 20.33
C VAL A 473 30.41 15.47 19.40
N ALA A 474 31.22 15.78 18.37
CA ALA A 474 31.73 14.80 17.42
C ALA A 474 32.49 13.67 18.13
N LYS A 475 33.36 14.04 19.09
CA LYS A 475 34.10 13.07 19.90
C LYS A 475 33.17 12.14 20.68
N VAL A 476 32.16 12.70 21.36
CA VAL A 476 31.18 11.91 22.12
C VAL A 476 30.37 10.98 21.21
N ILE A 477 29.97 11.46 20.04
CA ILE A 477 29.30 10.64 19.02
C ILE A 477 30.19 9.46 18.60
N ASP A 478 31.46 9.69 18.30
CA ASP A 478 32.39 8.64 17.85
C ASP A 478 32.64 7.58 18.94
N GLU A 479 32.79 8.00 20.19
CA GLU A 479 32.94 7.11 21.35
C GLU A 479 31.67 6.27 21.59
N ALA A 480 30.49 6.89 21.49
CA ALA A 480 29.21 6.19 21.61
C ALA A 480 28.97 5.19 20.45
N LEU A 481 29.28 5.57 19.20
CA LEU A 481 29.22 4.65 18.05
C LEU A 481 30.20 3.47 18.23
N THR A 482 31.38 3.72 18.78
CA THR A 482 32.36 2.67 19.09
C THR A 482 31.84 1.74 20.18
N CYS A 483 31.22 2.28 21.22
CA CYS A 483 30.57 1.50 22.27
C CYS A 483 29.46 0.59 21.68
N MET A 484 28.56 1.17 20.88
CA MET A 484 27.44 0.43 20.28
C MET A 484 27.92 -0.61 19.25
N SER A 485 28.97 -0.33 18.48
CA SER A 485 29.57 -1.32 17.58
C SER A 485 30.15 -2.53 18.33
N LYS A 486 30.70 -2.32 19.54
CA LYS A 486 31.23 -3.41 20.40
C LYS A 486 30.12 -4.20 21.10
N LYS A 487 29.03 -3.54 21.47
CA LYS A 487 27.88 -4.17 22.15
C LYS A 487 26.94 -4.94 21.22
N GLN A 488 26.98 -4.68 19.93
CA GLN A 488 26.16 -5.38 18.95
C GLN A 488 26.50 -6.87 18.92
N ASP A 489 25.47 -7.72 18.95
CA ASP A 489 25.64 -9.17 18.94
C ASP A 489 25.97 -9.73 17.54
N ASP A 490 26.29 -11.03 17.49
CA ASP A 490 26.64 -11.74 16.25
C ASP A 490 25.51 -11.82 15.21
N LYS A 491 24.27 -11.50 15.61
CA LYS A 491 23.08 -11.43 14.75
C LYS A 491 22.79 -10.00 14.29
N GLY A 492 23.67 -9.05 14.58
CA GLY A 492 23.50 -7.64 14.23
C GLY A 492 22.52 -6.89 15.13
N GLY A 493 22.14 -7.46 16.29
CA GLY A 493 21.14 -6.88 17.19
C GLY A 493 21.73 -6.35 18.50
N TYR A 494 20.83 -5.94 19.38
CA TYR A 494 21.13 -5.43 20.71
C TYR A 494 20.24 -6.08 21.76
N SER A 495 20.77 -6.18 22.97
CA SER A 495 20.01 -6.57 24.15
C SER A 495 20.00 -5.44 25.16
N SER A 496 18.84 -5.15 25.72
CA SER A 496 18.70 -4.31 26.92
C SER A 496 18.23 -5.21 28.06
N TRP A 497 18.82 -5.05 29.25
CA TRP A 497 18.57 -5.93 30.41
C TRP A 497 18.64 -7.43 30.06
N GLU A 498 19.69 -7.81 29.32
CA GLU A 498 19.95 -9.19 28.83
C GLU A 498 18.90 -9.75 27.85
N THR A 499 17.94 -8.93 27.42
CA THR A 499 16.86 -9.35 26.51
C THR A 499 17.06 -8.71 25.14
N ALA A 500 17.31 -9.54 24.13
CA ALA A 500 17.35 -9.12 22.73
C ALA A 500 15.95 -8.68 22.28
N ASN A 501 15.83 -7.44 21.79
CA ASN A 501 14.54 -6.86 21.44
C ASN A 501 14.59 -5.95 20.20
N SER A 502 13.42 -5.68 19.63
CA SER A 502 13.26 -4.91 18.39
C SER A 502 13.54 -3.41 18.57
N GLU A 503 13.20 -2.87 19.74
CA GLU A 503 13.23 -1.45 20.04
C GLU A 503 14.67 -0.94 20.14
N SER A 504 15.54 -1.70 20.80
CA SER A 504 16.97 -1.37 20.91
C SER A 504 17.65 -1.30 19.55
N VAL A 505 17.36 -2.22 18.62
CA VAL A 505 17.92 -2.16 17.26
C VAL A 505 17.35 -0.98 16.45
N VAL A 506 16.06 -0.66 16.64
CA VAL A 506 15.41 0.50 16.04
C VAL A 506 16.10 1.81 16.45
N GLN A 507 16.40 1.99 17.74
CA GLN A 507 17.05 3.23 18.21
C GLN A 507 18.41 3.47 17.53
N ILE A 508 19.16 2.40 17.25
CA ILE A 508 20.44 2.48 16.53
C ILE A 508 20.23 2.73 15.03
N ILE A 509 19.22 2.11 14.38
CA ILE A 509 18.87 2.42 12.99
C ILE A 509 18.55 3.91 12.83
N VAL A 510 17.71 4.46 13.71
CA VAL A 510 17.33 5.88 13.67
C VAL A 510 18.55 6.77 13.97
N ALA A 511 19.42 6.38 14.92
CA ALA A 511 20.66 7.11 15.20
C ALA A 511 21.59 7.21 13.99
N LEU A 512 21.88 6.08 13.32
CA LEU A 512 22.78 6.07 12.17
C LEU A 512 22.21 6.90 11.01
N THR A 513 20.92 6.73 10.72
CA THR A 513 20.26 7.48 9.64
C THR A 513 20.18 8.98 9.93
N GLU A 514 19.95 9.37 11.18
CA GLU A 514 19.97 10.78 11.62
C GLU A 514 21.38 11.38 11.53
N LEU A 515 22.43 10.60 11.80
CA LEU A 515 23.83 11.01 11.65
C LEU A 515 24.29 11.07 10.18
N GLY A 516 23.52 10.50 9.25
CA GLY A 516 23.90 10.34 7.85
C GLY A 516 24.90 9.20 7.62
N ILE A 517 24.95 8.23 8.53
CA ILE A 517 25.79 7.03 8.44
C ILE A 517 25.00 5.93 7.72
N PRO A 518 25.53 5.32 6.64
CA PRO A 518 24.87 4.22 5.94
C PRO A 518 24.62 3.01 6.83
N LEU A 519 23.48 2.33 6.68
CA LEU A 519 23.15 1.13 7.46
C LEU A 519 24.00 -0.11 7.11
N ASN A 520 24.81 -0.03 6.06
CA ASN A 520 25.83 -1.03 5.71
C ASN A 520 27.24 -0.64 6.17
N ASP A 521 27.37 0.36 7.06
CA ASP A 521 28.63 0.70 7.72
C ASP A 521 29.19 -0.55 8.42
N SER A 522 30.42 -0.92 8.09
CA SER A 522 31.03 -2.18 8.52
C SER A 522 31.18 -2.28 10.05
N ARG A 523 31.15 -1.16 10.78
CA ARG A 523 31.12 -1.17 12.25
C ARG A 523 29.85 -1.85 12.77
N PHE A 524 28.75 -1.77 12.03
CA PHE A 524 27.40 -2.21 12.43
C PHE A 524 26.90 -3.43 11.64
N VAL A 525 27.77 -4.12 10.89
CA VAL A 525 27.48 -5.39 10.23
C VAL A 525 28.24 -6.51 10.93
N LYS A 526 27.53 -7.47 11.52
CA LYS A 526 28.12 -8.58 12.28
C LYS A 526 27.81 -9.91 11.63
N ASN A 527 28.85 -10.67 11.27
CA ASN A 527 28.73 -11.97 10.59
C ASN A 527 27.82 -11.93 9.34
N GLY A 528 27.86 -10.81 8.61
CA GLY A 528 27.02 -10.58 7.43
C GLY A 528 25.59 -10.11 7.73
N ASN A 529 25.18 -10.00 9.00
CA ASN A 529 23.87 -9.48 9.40
C ASN A 529 23.95 -7.96 9.60
N THR A 530 23.05 -7.23 8.96
CA THR A 530 22.81 -5.80 9.19
C THR A 530 21.81 -5.57 10.34
N LEU A 531 21.67 -4.32 10.79
CA LEU A 531 20.64 -3.92 11.74
C LEU A 531 19.22 -4.20 11.22
N LEU A 532 18.99 -4.01 9.91
CA LEU A 532 17.70 -4.32 9.28
C LEU A 532 17.44 -5.82 9.24
N ASP A 533 18.45 -6.63 8.92
CA ASP A 533 18.33 -8.10 8.98
C ASP A 533 17.95 -8.56 10.38
N ASN A 534 18.51 -7.92 11.42
CA ASN A 534 18.16 -8.20 12.80
C ASN A 534 16.72 -7.79 13.14
N LEU A 535 16.32 -6.56 12.78
CA LEU A 535 14.96 -6.05 13.01
C LEU A 535 13.91 -6.96 12.35
N MET A 536 14.18 -7.45 11.14
CA MET A 536 13.28 -8.34 10.41
C MET A 536 13.05 -9.70 11.08
N ARG A 537 13.86 -10.09 12.07
CA ARG A 537 13.63 -11.31 12.89
C ARG A 537 12.45 -11.18 13.85
N PHE A 538 12.02 -9.95 14.12
CA PHE A 538 10.90 -9.61 15.00
C PHE A 538 9.60 -9.34 14.21
N TYR A 539 9.69 -9.27 12.88
CA TYR A 539 8.54 -9.04 12.01
C TYR A 539 7.60 -10.25 12.00
N GLN A 540 6.31 -9.98 12.17
CA GLN A 540 5.22 -10.93 12.09
C GLN A 540 4.29 -10.53 10.94
N PRO A 541 4.31 -11.24 9.80
CA PRO A 541 3.49 -10.91 8.64
C PRO A 541 2.00 -10.74 8.99
N GLY A 542 1.42 -9.62 8.57
CA GLY A 542 0.04 -9.19 8.82
C GLY A 542 -0.24 -8.71 10.24
N LYS A 543 0.78 -8.65 11.11
CA LYS A 543 0.64 -8.34 12.54
C LYS A 543 1.61 -7.28 13.05
N GLY A 544 2.58 -6.81 12.27
CA GLY A 544 3.58 -5.85 12.74
C GLY A 544 4.78 -6.54 13.36
N PHE A 545 5.25 -6.09 14.53
CA PHE A 545 6.47 -6.58 15.18
C PHE A 545 6.23 -7.03 16.62
N SER A 546 7.01 -8.01 17.10
CA SER A 546 7.07 -8.36 18.52
C SER A 546 8.29 -7.75 19.22
N HIS A 547 8.14 -7.54 20.54
CA HIS A 547 9.23 -7.14 21.41
C HIS A 547 10.41 -8.14 21.35
N THR A 548 10.13 -9.44 21.52
CA THR A 548 11.12 -10.52 21.48
C THR A 548 10.90 -11.49 20.31
N GLN A 549 11.96 -12.19 19.90
CA GLN A 549 11.85 -13.22 18.87
C GLN A 549 11.03 -14.41 19.41
N GLY A 550 9.92 -14.75 18.73
CA GLY A 550 9.05 -15.88 19.10
C GLY A 550 8.02 -15.58 20.20
N GLY A 551 7.79 -14.32 20.55
CA GLY A 551 6.68 -13.93 21.42
C GLY A 551 5.30 -14.19 20.78
N ASP A 552 4.31 -14.55 21.59
CA ASP A 552 2.94 -14.76 21.13
C ASP A 552 2.25 -13.41 20.86
N GLY A 553 2.21 -13.01 19.59
CA GLY A 553 1.47 -11.84 19.12
C GLY A 553 2.31 -10.57 18.93
N SER A 554 1.66 -9.59 18.29
CA SER A 554 2.21 -8.27 18.01
C SER A 554 2.20 -7.40 19.27
N ASP A 555 3.32 -6.74 19.54
CA ASP A 555 3.39 -5.69 20.57
C ASP A 555 3.25 -4.34 19.86
N MET A 556 2.27 -3.52 20.27
CA MET A 556 1.97 -2.26 19.57
C MET A 556 3.11 -1.25 19.71
N MET A 557 3.83 -1.25 20.84
CA MET A 557 5.03 -0.41 21.01
C MET A 557 6.14 -0.88 20.08
N ALA A 558 6.46 -2.17 20.07
CA ALA A 558 7.44 -2.74 19.15
C ALA A 558 7.07 -2.46 17.69
N THR A 559 5.79 -2.61 17.34
CA THR A 559 5.26 -2.39 16.00
C THR A 559 5.41 -0.94 15.54
N GLU A 560 4.98 0.03 16.36
CA GLU A 560 5.07 1.44 16.02
C GLU A 560 6.54 1.92 15.97
N GLN A 561 7.39 1.43 16.88
CA GLN A 561 8.82 1.76 16.87
C GLN A 561 9.54 1.15 15.67
N ALA A 562 9.34 -0.15 15.42
CA ALA A 562 9.87 -0.81 14.23
C ALA A 562 9.44 -0.10 12.96
N PHE A 563 8.18 0.33 12.88
CA PHE A 563 7.68 1.05 11.72
C PHE A 563 8.40 2.38 11.50
N TYR A 564 8.52 3.26 12.51
CA TYR A 564 9.26 4.50 12.29
C TYR A 564 10.76 4.24 12.04
N GLY A 565 11.32 3.13 12.54
CA GLY A 565 12.68 2.68 12.24
C GLY A 565 12.85 2.32 10.77
N LEU A 566 11.91 1.56 10.20
CA LEU A 566 11.85 1.28 8.77
C LEU A 566 11.63 2.56 7.94
N VAL A 567 10.82 3.49 8.44
CA VAL A 567 10.65 4.83 7.83
C VAL A 567 11.98 5.58 7.82
N ALA A 568 12.74 5.61 8.91
CA ALA A 568 14.04 6.26 8.95
C ALA A 568 15.02 5.64 7.94
N ALA A 569 15.09 4.31 7.87
CA ALA A 569 15.90 3.58 6.91
C ALA A 569 15.51 3.91 5.45
N ARG A 570 14.21 3.88 5.14
CA ARG A 570 13.68 4.20 3.81
C ARG A 570 13.99 5.65 3.41
N ARG A 571 13.78 6.60 4.32
CA ARG A 571 14.07 8.02 4.08
C ARG A 571 15.55 8.25 3.80
N ALA A 572 16.44 7.61 4.57
CA ALA A 572 17.87 7.68 4.33
C ALA A 572 18.28 7.08 2.96
N ARG A 573 17.74 5.91 2.61
CA ARG A 573 17.95 5.30 1.28
C ARG A 573 17.51 6.21 0.14
N ASP A 574 16.35 6.84 0.31
CA ASP A 574 15.73 7.70 -0.71
C ASP A 574 16.35 9.12 -0.75
N GLY A 575 17.32 9.42 0.12
CA GLY A 575 17.95 10.75 0.20
C GLY A 575 17.00 11.85 0.69
N LYS A 576 15.95 11.49 1.43
CA LYS A 576 15.03 12.44 2.06
C LYS A 576 15.61 12.96 3.38
N SER A 577 15.03 14.01 3.93
CA SER A 577 15.34 14.45 5.30
C SER A 577 15.09 13.30 6.28
N SER A 578 15.83 13.26 7.38
CA SER A 578 15.71 12.19 8.37
C SER A 578 14.33 12.16 9.05
N LEU A 579 14.10 11.14 9.90
CA LEU A 579 12.83 10.99 10.62
C LEU A 579 12.48 12.26 11.41
N TYR A 580 13.46 12.84 12.11
CA TYR A 580 13.30 14.00 12.99
C TYR A 580 13.75 15.34 12.36
N ARG A 581 13.95 15.43 11.05
CA ARG A 581 14.16 16.71 10.35
C ARG A 581 12.98 16.95 9.43
N MET A 582 12.02 17.73 9.92
CA MET A 582 10.66 17.75 9.37
C MET A 582 10.38 18.99 8.50
N GLU A 583 11.40 19.55 7.87
CA GLU A 583 11.23 20.66 6.91
C GLU A 583 10.36 20.26 5.70
N ASP A 584 10.26 18.97 5.42
CA ASP A 584 9.41 18.35 4.38
C ASP A 584 8.19 17.61 4.97
N ALA A 585 7.74 17.99 6.17
CA ALA A 585 6.51 17.44 6.73
C ALA A 585 5.31 17.62 5.78
N ILE A 586 4.37 16.67 5.84
CA ILE A 586 3.09 16.82 5.15
C ILE A 586 2.35 18.05 5.70
N LYS A 587 1.51 18.66 4.88
CA LYS A 587 0.69 19.81 5.28
C LYS A 587 -0.75 19.35 5.40
N VAL A 588 -1.22 19.17 6.63
CA VAL A 588 -2.61 18.83 6.91
C VAL A 588 -3.42 20.12 7.05
N ALA A 589 -4.43 20.29 6.21
CA ALA A 589 -5.31 21.46 6.27
C ALA A 589 -6.09 21.50 7.60
N ASP A 590 -6.48 22.70 8.03
CA ASP A 590 -7.46 22.85 9.10
C ASP A 590 -8.83 22.37 8.61
N LEU A 591 -9.65 21.83 9.51
CA LEU A 591 -11.06 21.60 9.19
C LEU A 591 -11.70 22.97 8.99
N GLU A 592 -12.28 23.24 7.81
CA GLU A 592 -13.07 24.45 7.60
C GLU A 592 -14.19 24.51 8.66
N GLU A 593 -14.40 25.67 9.30
CA GLU A 593 -15.43 25.87 10.33
C GLU A 593 -16.86 25.54 9.85
N ASP A 594 -17.06 25.38 8.53
CA ASP A 594 -18.31 24.96 7.89
C ASP A 594 -18.52 23.43 7.84
N ALA A 595 -17.57 22.63 8.33
CA ALA A 595 -17.77 21.21 8.58
C ALA A 595 -18.65 21.03 9.83
N ILE A 596 -19.98 21.08 9.62
CA ILE A 596 -21.08 20.70 10.54
C ILE A 596 -20.59 20.40 11.97
N LYS A 597 -20.71 21.40 12.85
CA LYS A 597 -20.47 21.23 14.29
C LYS A 597 -21.29 20.03 14.78
N ALA A 598 -20.67 19.14 15.56
CA ALA A 598 -21.38 18.04 16.20
C ALA A 598 -22.61 18.57 16.96
N GLY A 599 -23.81 18.23 16.48
CA GLY A 599 -25.10 18.69 17.02
C GLY A 599 -25.88 19.66 16.13
N GLU A 600 -25.27 20.28 15.13
CA GLU A 600 -25.99 21.04 14.11
C GLU A 600 -26.44 20.08 13.01
N GLY A 601 -27.75 19.87 12.88
CA GLY A 601 -28.26 19.03 11.81
C GLY A 601 -28.32 19.80 10.48
N LEU A 602 -28.47 19.07 9.38
CA LEU A 602 -28.55 19.61 8.02
C LEU A 602 -29.43 20.87 7.92
N LYS A 603 -28.97 21.84 7.13
CA LYS A 603 -29.72 23.05 6.80
C LYS A 603 -31.07 22.64 6.19
N ASN A 604 -32.18 23.17 6.73
CA ASN A 604 -33.58 22.84 6.40
C ASN A 604 -34.17 21.54 6.99
N LYS A 605 -33.59 20.97 8.05
CA LYS A 605 -34.28 19.89 8.78
C LYS A 605 -35.57 20.37 9.46
N HIS A 606 -36.54 19.47 9.56
CA HIS A 606 -37.80 19.73 10.26
C HIS A 606 -37.52 20.09 11.75
N PRO A 607 -38.24 21.06 12.36
CA PRO A 607 -37.98 21.52 13.74
C PRO A 607 -38.05 20.42 14.81
N ASP A 608 -38.71 19.30 14.51
CA ASP A 608 -38.81 18.14 15.40
C ASP A 608 -37.56 17.24 15.40
N VAL A 609 -36.63 17.43 14.45
CA VAL A 609 -35.40 16.64 14.37
C VAL A 609 -34.34 17.23 15.31
N LYS A 610 -34.30 16.72 16.53
CA LYS A 610 -33.33 17.11 17.57
C LYS A 610 -32.15 16.12 17.62
N ALA A 611 -30.93 16.65 17.76
CA ALA A 611 -29.77 15.82 18.06
C ALA A 611 -29.96 15.20 19.45
N GLN A 612 -29.87 13.88 19.56
CA GLN A 612 -29.93 13.16 20.83
C GLN A 612 -28.51 12.71 21.22
N PRO A 613 -28.12 12.81 22.50
CA PRO A 613 -26.85 12.28 22.95
C PRO A 613 -26.82 10.75 22.79
N ILE A 614 -25.72 10.22 22.28
CA ILE A 614 -25.48 8.76 22.23
C ILE A 614 -25.23 8.30 23.66
N VAL A 615 -26.24 7.69 24.27
CA VAL A 615 -26.18 7.23 25.67
C VAL A 615 -25.68 5.79 25.80
N HIS A 616 -25.65 5.01 24.70
CA HIS A 616 -25.07 3.66 24.67
C HIS A 616 -24.48 3.33 23.29
N PHE A 617 -23.20 2.97 23.23
CA PHE A 617 -22.59 2.34 22.05
C PHE A 617 -23.03 0.86 22.01
N GLU A 618 -23.41 0.37 20.83
CA GLU A 618 -23.68 -1.06 20.51
C GLU A 618 -25.01 -1.73 20.92
N LYS A 619 -26.14 -1.02 21.05
CA LYS A 619 -27.47 -1.69 21.05
C LYS A 619 -28.51 -0.96 20.22
N THR A 620 -28.86 -1.50 19.05
CA THR A 620 -30.05 -1.12 18.27
C THR A 620 -31.26 -1.93 18.76
N PHE A 621 -31.89 -1.43 19.84
CA PHE A 621 -33.25 -1.73 20.36
C PHE A 621 -33.58 -3.18 20.80
N GLU A 622 -34.42 -3.33 21.84
CA GLU A 622 -35.17 -4.57 22.10
C GLU A 622 -36.56 -4.44 21.47
N ASP A 623 -36.97 -5.48 20.74
CA ASP A 623 -38.27 -5.59 20.08
C ASP A 623 -39.31 -6.08 21.11
N THR A 624 -40.18 -5.17 21.59
CA THR A 624 -41.44 -5.51 22.27
C THR A 624 -42.52 -4.48 22.00
#